data_AF-A0A0G0L3N7-F1
#
_entry.id   AF-A0A0G0L3N7-F1
#
_cell.length_a   1.000
_cell.length_b   1.000
_cell.length_c   1.000
_cell.angle_alpha   90.00
_cell.angle_beta   90.00
_cell.angle_gamma   90.00
#
_symmetry.space_group_name_H-M   'P 1'
#
loop_
_entity.id
_entity.type
_entity.pdbx_description
1 polymer ?
#
loop_
_entity_poly.entity_id
_entity_poly.type
_entity_poly.pdbx_seq_one_letter_code
_entity_poly.pdbx_strand_id
1 'polypeptide(L)'
;MKPNTHKIAISLFSLIILFTGFGLPVFAFAKNNVVQEKQCIQNAIGKRDDSLLTVIDQRYEDQKTALKNRKTNLSAAWNIGNQKNRRTAIKNAWQNYTNALQKSRKAYDATRLNAWKQFYANRKACGKNVISDDRTTEGVDNNL
;
A
#
# COMPACT_ATOMS: atom_id res chain seq x y z
N MET A 1 10.37 -33.70 -26.42
CA MET A 1 11.73 -33.39 -26.91
C MET A 1 12.35 -32.34 -25.97
N LYS A 2 13.64 -32.54 -25.67
CA LYS A 2 14.53 -31.85 -24.69
C LYS A 2 14.36 -30.32 -24.49
N PRO A 3 14.61 -29.81 -23.26
CA PRO A 3 14.97 -28.41 -23.02
C PRO A 3 16.44 -28.15 -23.37
N ASN A 4 16.72 -27.04 -24.07
CA ASN A 4 18.08 -26.62 -24.39
C ASN A 4 18.59 -25.61 -23.36
N THR A 5 19.51 -26.10 -22.52
CA THR A 5 20.43 -25.30 -21.73
C THR A 5 21.67 -25.02 -22.59
N HIS A 6 22.05 -23.74 -22.74
CA HIS A 6 23.39 -23.38 -23.19
C HIS A 6 24.18 -22.75 -22.05
N LYS A 7 25.34 -23.36 -21.86
CA LYS A 7 26.37 -23.16 -20.86
C LYS A 7 27.34 -22.07 -21.30
N ILE A 8 27.80 -21.30 -20.32
CA ILE A 8 29.20 -20.92 -20.03
C ILE A 8 29.99 -20.17 -21.12
N ALA A 9 30.46 -18.97 -20.78
CA ALA A 9 31.80 -18.51 -21.15
C ALA A 9 32.39 -17.62 -20.04
N ILE A 10 33.44 -18.14 -19.40
CA ILE A 10 34.33 -17.47 -18.45
C ILE A 10 35.29 -16.60 -19.26
N SER A 11 35.50 -15.34 -18.86
CA SER A 11 36.63 -14.53 -19.33
C SER A 11 37.27 -13.80 -18.15
N LEU A 12 38.34 -14.42 -17.64
CA LEU A 12 39.32 -13.83 -16.74
C LEU A 12 40.18 -12.84 -17.52
N PHE A 13 40.28 -11.59 -17.06
CA PHE A 13 41.44 -10.75 -17.37
C PHE A 13 41.79 -9.84 -16.18
N SER A 14 43.01 -10.04 -15.70
CA SER A 14 43.70 -9.40 -14.58
C SER A 14 43.93 -7.90 -14.77
N LEU A 15 43.99 -7.13 -13.66
CA LEU A 15 45.14 -6.26 -13.39
C LEU A 15 45.14 -5.76 -11.92
N ILE A 16 46.21 -6.09 -11.21
CA ILE A 16 46.56 -5.55 -9.88
C ILE A 16 47.19 -4.18 -10.10
N ILE A 17 46.69 -3.14 -9.42
CA ILE A 17 47.39 -1.86 -9.28
C ILE A 17 47.65 -1.64 -7.78
N LEU A 18 48.90 -1.85 -7.38
CA LEU A 18 49.47 -1.40 -6.11
C LEU A 18 49.99 0.04 -6.33
N PHE A 19 49.34 1.02 -5.69
CA PHE A 19 49.90 2.36 -5.48
C PHE A 19 49.84 2.66 -3.98
N THR A 20 51.01 2.60 -3.34
CA THR A 20 51.26 3.17 -2.01
C THR A 20 51.82 4.58 -2.20
N GLY A 21 51.21 5.60 -1.57
CA GLY A 21 51.76 6.95 -1.56
C GLY A 21 50.79 8.03 -1.06
N PHE A 22 50.91 8.35 0.23
CA PHE A 22 50.75 9.66 0.88
C PHE A 22 49.70 10.69 0.37
N GLY A 23 48.79 11.07 1.29
CA GLY A 23 47.84 12.18 1.19
C GLY A 23 46.45 11.69 0.77
N LEU A 24 45.42 11.68 1.61
CA LEU A 24 44.83 12.84 2.28
C LEU A 24 43.95 12.33 3.47
N PRO A 25 43.90 12.98 4.65
CA PRO A 25 42.69 12.91 5.44
C PRO A 25 41.71 13.93 4.86
N VAL A 26 40.97 13.55 3.80
CA VAL A 26 39.75 14.29 3.48
C VAL A 26 38.72 13.93 4.54
N PHE A 27 38.68 14.72 5.63
CA PHE A 27 37.51 14.80 6.48
C PHE A 27 36.37 15.41 5.68
N ALA A 28 35.51 14.57 5.10
CA ALA A 28 34.24 15.03 4.55
C ALA A 28 33.19 13.91 4.47
N PHE A 29 32.74 13.38 5.61
CA PHE A 29 31.50 12.60 5.67
C PHE A 29 30.66 12.96 6.90
N ALA A 30 30.12 14.17 6.93
CA ALA A 30 29.01 14.51 7.82
C ALA A 30 27.86 15.25 7.12
N LYS A 31 27.98 15.58 5.83
CA LYS A 31 26.93 16.29 5.06
C LYS A 31 25.98 15.34 4.30
N ASN A 32 26.38 14.09 4.09
CA ASN A 32 25.57 13.10 3.37
C ASN A 32 24.45 12.48 4.22
N ASN A 33 24.56 12.52 5.55
CA ASN A 33 23.60 11.86 6.44
C ASN A 33 22.22 12.55 6.43
N VAL A 34 22.18 13.89 6.45
CA VAL A 34 20.90 14.64 6.54
C VAL A 34 20.11 14.61 5.23
N VAL A 35 20.78 14.70 4.07
CA VAL A 35 20.11 14.61 2.76
C VAL A 35 19.57 13.20 2.54
N GLN A 36 20.37 12.19 2.89
CA GLN A 36 19.96 10.78 2.83
C GLN A 36 18.80 10.46 3.78
N GLU A 37 18.81 11.02 5.00
CA GLU A 37 17.73 10.91 5.97
C GLU A 37 16.43 11.51 5.42
N LYS A 38 16.48 12.74 4.90
CA LYS A 38 15.31 13.41 4.30
C LYS A 38 14.73 12.60 3.16
N GLN A 39 15.57 12.13 2.24
CA GLN A 39 15.13 11.32 1.11
C GLN A 39 14.55 9.97 1.56
N CYS A 40 15.13 9.37 2.60
CA CYS A 40 14.60 8.13 3.18
C CYS A 40 13.18 8.34 3.76
N ILE A 41 12.94 9.44 4.47
CA ILE A 41 11.60 9.79 4.98
C ILE A 41 10.62 10.10 3.86
N GLN A 42 11.03 10.86 2.84
CA GLN A 42 10.19 11.11 1.67
C GLN A 42 9.74 9.81 1.01
N ASN A 43 10.65 8.84 0.86
CA ASN A 43 10.32 7.53 0.32
C ASN A 43 9.36 6.73 1.24
N ALA A 44 9.51 6.86 2.56
CA ALA A 44 8.61 6.23 3.52
C ALA A 44 7.20 6.82 3.46
N ILE A 45 7.09 8.14 3.32
CA ILE A 45 5.83 8.88 3.13
C ILE A 45 5.17 8.44 1.83
N GLY A 46 5.91 8.46 0.71
CA GLY A 46 5.38 8.05 -0.60
C GLY A 46 4.75 6.65 -0.55
N LYS A 47 5.46 5.67 0.04
CA LYS A 47 4.93 4.31 0.22
C LYS A 47 3.65 4.24 1.06
N ARG A 48 3.53 5.07 2.10
CA ARG A 48 2.32 5.14 2.93
C ARG A 48 1.17 5.68 2.10
N ASP A 49 1.36 6.84 1.48
CA ASP A 49 0.30 7.55 0.78
C ASP A 49 -0.13 6.81 -0.50
N ASP A 50 0.79 6.16 -1.21
CA ASP A 50 0.46 5.26 -2.34
C ASP A 50 -0.47 4.11 -1.88
N SER A 51 -0.19 3.54 -0.70
CA SER A 51 -1.03 2.50 -0.11
C SER A 51 -2.41 3.04 0.31
N LEU A 52 -2.49 4.26 0.82
CA LEU A 52 -3.74 4.91 1.22
C LEU A 52 -4.59 5.26 -0.01
N LEU A 53 -3.99 5.86 -1.03
CA LEU A 53 -4.64 6.16 -2.31
C LEU A 53 -5.23 4.88 -2.95
N THR A 54 -4.42 3.83 -3.04
CA THR A 54 -4.85 2.55 -3.62
C THR A 54 -6.07 1.98 -2.89
N VAL A 55 -6.08 2.00 -1.55
CA VAL A 55 -7.21 1.42 -0.81
C VAL A 55 -8.45 2.32 -0.82
N ILE A 56 -8.29 3.64 -0.93
CA ILE A 56 -9.40 4.58 -1.09
C ILE A 56 -10.09 4.36 -2.44
N ASP A 57 -9.32 4.26 -3.53
CA ASP A 57 -9.84 3.96 -4.86
C ASP A 57 -10.61 2.64 -4.87
N GLN A 58 -10.02 1.60 -4.28
CA GLN A 58 -10.68 0.29 -4.15
C GLN A 58 -11.98 0.39 -3.34
N ARG A 59 -11.98 1.13 -2.23
CA ARG A 59 -13.16 1.33 -1.38
C ARG A 59 -14.29 2.01 -2.15
N TYR A 60 -14.00 3.02 -2.97
CA TYR A 60 -15.01 3.69 -3.79
C TYR A 60 -15.58 2.77 -4.87
N GLU A 61 -14.73 1.99 -5.55
CA GLU A 61 -15.20 1.04 -6.55
C GLU A 61 -16.02 -0.11 -5.94
N ASP A 62 -15.66 -0.59 -4.74
CA ASP A 62 -16.47 -1.55 -3.97
C ASP A 62 -17.86 -0.98 -3.65
N GLN A 63 -17.92 0.27 -3.17
CA GLN A 63 -19.18 0.95 -2.84
C GLN A 63 -20.08 1.12 -4.07
N LYS A 64 -19.50 1.58 -5.18
CA LYS A 64 -20.18 1.72 -6.47
C LYS A 64 -20.72 0.38 -6.96
N THR A 65 -19.94 -0.68 -6.84
CA THR A 65 -20.36 -2.05 -7.18
C THR A 65 -21.49 -2.53 -6.28
N ALA A 66 -21.40 -2.31 -4.96
CA ALA A 66 -22.45 -2.65 -4.02
C ALA A 66 -23.77 -1.91 -4.34
N LEU A 67 -23.70 -0.63 -4.70
CA LEU A 67 -24.86 0.16 -5.12
C LEU A 67 -25.50 -0.36 -6.41
N LYS A 68 -24.68 -0.69 -7.43
CA LYS A 68 -25.16 -1.31 -8.67
C LYS A 68 -25.90 -2.62 -8.38
N ASN A 69 -25.30 -3.50 -7.57
CA ASN A 69 -25.90 -4.77 -7.20
C ASN A 69 -27.21 -4.59 -6.41
N ARG A 70 -27.25 -3.64 -5.47
CA ARG A 70 -28.48 -3.30 -4.73
C ARG A 70 -29.58 -2.84 -5.68
N LYS A 71 -29.28 -1.94 -6.63
CA LYS A 71 -30.24 -1.46 -7.64
C LYS A 71 -30.83 -2.63 -8.42
N THR A 72 -29.98 -3.50 -8.96
CA THR A 72 -30.39 -4.67 -9.73
C THR A 72 -31.28 -5.61 -8.91
N ASN A 73 -30.85 -5.95 -7.69
CA ASN A 73 -31.58 -6.87 -6.81
C ASN A 73 -32.94 -6.30 -6.37
N LEU A 74 -33.01 -5.02 -6.04
CA LEU A 74 -34.28 -4.37 -5.67
C LEU A 74 -35.24 -4.33 -6.85
N SER A 75 -34.75 -3.98 -8.05
CA SER A 75 -35.57 -3.97 -9.27
C SER A 75 -36.13 -5.37 -9.56
N ALA A 76 -35.30 -6.41 -9.46
CA ALA A 76 -35.71 -7.79 -9.64
C ALA A 76 -36.73 -8.24 -8.57
N ALA A 77 -36.58 -7.81 -7.32
CA ALA A 77 -37.51 -8.15 -6.24
C ALA A 77 -38.93 -7.62 -6.51
N TRP A 78 -39.08 -6.50 -7.20
CA TRP A 78 -40.38 -5.93 -7.55
C TRP A 78 -41.12 -6.69 -8.64
N ASN A 79 -40.43 -7.54 -9.42
CA ASN A 79 -41.07 -8.45 -10.37
C ASN A 79 -41.71 -9.67 -9.68
N ILE A 80 -41.50 -9.85 -8.37
CA ILE A 80 -42.08 -10.96 -7.61
C ILE A 80 -43.53 -10.63 -7.23
N GLY A 81 -44.49 -11.39 -7.78
CA GLY A 81 -45.92 -11.22 -7.50
C GLY A 81 -46.30 -11.55 -6.06
N ASN A 82 -45.73 -12.60 -5.47
CA ASN A 82 -46.00 -12.97 -4.08
C ASN A 82 -45.35 -11.99 -3.09
N GLN A 83 -46.15 -11.35 -2.24
CA GLN A 83 -45.68 -10.33 -1.30
C GLN A 83 -44.65 -10.85 -0.29
N LYS A 84 -44.82 -12.06 0.24
CA LYS A 84 -43.88 -12.66 1.21
C LYS A 84 -42.52 -12.86 0.58
N ASN A 85 -42.48 -13.44 -0.62
CA ASN A 85 -41.24 -13.67 -1.36
C ASN A 85 -40.55 -12.36 -1.76
N ARG A 86 -41.33 -11.35 -2.18
CA ARG A 86 -40.82 -10.00 -2.46
C ARG A 86 -40.14 -9.37 -1.25
N ARG A 87 -40.77 -9.41 -0.07
CA ARG A 87 -40.19 -8.88 1.17
C ARG A 87 -38.87 -9.58 1.53
N THR A 88 -38.80 -10.89 1.38
CA THR A 88 -37.56 -11.66 1.57
C THR A 88 -36.47 -11.20 0.60
N ALA A 89 -36.78 -11.06 -0.69
CA ALA A 89 -35.82 -10.60 -1.70
C ALA A 89 -35.29 -9.19 -1.41
N ILE A 90 -36.18 -8.26 -1.01
CA ILE A 90 -35.79 -6.90 -0.61
C ILE A 90 -34.86 -6.93 0.60
N LYS A 91 -35.19 -7.71 1.64
CA LYS A 91 -34.35 -7.87 2.83
C LYS A 91 -32.97 -8.38 2.45
N ASN A 92 -32.90 -9.42 1.62
CA ASN A 92 -31.64 -9.98 1.16
C ASN A 92 -30.80 -8.98 0.35
N ALA A 93 -31.43 -8.16 -0.50
CA ALA A 93 -30.75 -7.11 -1.25
C ALA A 93 -30.06 -6.09 -0.33
N TRP A 94 -30.74 -5.67 0.74
CA TRP A 94 -30.18 -4.77 1.75
C TRP A 94 -29.09 -5.43 2.60
N GLN A 95 -29.28 -6.67 3.03
CA GLN A 95 -28.27 -7.41 3.77
C GLN A 95 -26.98 -7.57 2.96
N ASN A 96 -27.10 -7.95 1.68
CA ASN A 96 -25.95 -8.09 0.78
C ASN A 96 -25.21 -6.76 0.60
N TYR A 97 -25.96 -5.66 0.44
CA TYR A 97 -25.38 -4.32 0.35
C TYR A 97 -24.61 -3.94 1.62
N THR A 98 -25.21 -4.08 2.80
CA THR A 98 -24.57 -3.77 4.08
C THR A 98 -23.33 -4.61 4.33
N ASN A 99 -23.39 -5.91 4.02
CA ASN A 99 -22.25 -6.81 4.15
C ASN A 99 -21.08 -6.40 3.23
N ALA A 100 -21.38 -5.98 1.99
CA ALA A 100 -20.37 -5.49 1.07
C ALA A 100 -19.69 -4.22 1.60
N LEU A 101 -20.45 -3.25 2.12
CA LEU A 101 -19.90 -2.04 2.73
C LEU A 101 -19.04 -2.36 3.96
N GLN A 102 -19.50 -3.26 4.83
CA GLN A 102 -18.75 -3.65 6.02
C GLN A 102 -17.42 -4.33 5.64
N LYS A 103 -17.44 -5.21 4.62
CA LYS A 103 -16.23 -5.84 4.11
C LYS A 103 -15.24 -4.82 3.58
N SER A 104 -15.72 -3.86 2.77
CA SER A 104 -14.89 -2.80 2.21
C SER A 104 -14.28 -1.91 3.30
N ARG A 105 -15.07 -1.52 4.32
CA ARG A 105 -14.57 -0.79 5.49
C ARG A 105 -13.48 -1.55 6.24
N LYS A 106 -13.68 -2.84 6.51
CA LYS A 106 -12.67 -3.67 7.20
C LYS A 106 -11.37 -3.76 6.41
N ALA A 107 -11.46 -3.89 5.08
CA ALA A 107 -10.28 -3.91 4.21
C ALA A 107 -9.53 -2.57 4.23
N TYR A 108 -10.28 -1.46 4.19
CA TYR A 108 -9.74 -0.12 4.37
C TYR A 108 -9.01 0.04 5.71
N ASP A 109 -9.69 -0.27 6.82
CA ASP A 109 -9.14 -0.13 8.17
C ASP A 109 -7.84 -0.94 8.34
N ALA A 110 -7.83 -2.18 7.83
CA ALA A 110 -6.67 -3.05 7.89
C ALA A 110 -5.48 -2.50 7.06
N THR A 111 -5.75 -2.01 5.86
CA THR A 111 -4.71 -1.47 4.97
C THR A 111 -4.15 -0.17 5.50
N ARG A 112 -5.01 0.73 6.00
CA ARG A 112 -4.60 1.98 6.65
C ARG A 112 -3.67 1.73 7.84
N LEU A 113 -4.08 0.85 8.77
CA LEU A 113 -3.24 0.46 9.91
C LEU A 113 -1.90 -0.12 9.47
N ASN A 114 -1.91 -0.96 8.43
CA ASN A 114 -0.68 -1.57 7.92
C ASN A 114 0.25 -0.54 7.25
N ALA A 115 -0.30 0.41 6.49
CA ALA A 115 0.46 1.50 5.85
C ALA A 115 1.17 2.35 6.91
N TRP A 116 0.48 2.72 7.99
CA TRP A 116 1.07 3.45 9.11
C TRP A 116 2.12 2.64 9.88
N LYS A 117 1.84 1.36 10.16
CA LYS A 117 2.82 0.45 10.77
C LYS A 117 4.10 0.36 9.93
N GLN A 118 3.96 0.22 8.61
CA GLN A 118 5.09 0.15 7.69
C GLN A 118 5.83 1.48 7.62
N PHE A 119 5.13 2.61 7.63
CA PHE A 119 5.74 3.94 7.72
C PHE A 119 6.61 4.08 8.96
N TYR A 120 6.11 3.69 10.14
CA TYR A 120 6.91 3.75 11.37
C TYR A 120 8.15 2.86 11.33
N ALA A 121 8.03 1.66 10.74
CA ALA A 121 9.16 0.77 10.53
C ALA A 121 10.21 1.38 9.57
N ASN A 122 9.76 1.89 8.43
CA ASN A 122 10.62 2.54 7.43
C ASN A 122 11.31 3.77 8.00
N ARG A 123 10.58 4.63 8.72
CA ARG A 123 11.12 5.81 9.40
C ARG A 123 12.23 5.44 10.38
N LYS A 124 12.02 4.42 11.20
CA LYS A 124 13.03 3.94 12.16
C LYS A 124 14.29 3.44 11.44
N ALA A 125 14.14 2.84 10.26
CA ALA A 125 15.26 2.40 9.44
C ALA A 125 16.04 3.56 8.81
N CYS A 126 15.46 4.76 8.70
CA CYS A 126 16.15 5.95 8.17
C CYS A 126 17.20 6.55 9.12
N GLY A 127 17.21 6.17 10.41
CA GLY A 127 18.23 6.60 11.38
C GLY A 127 17.70 6.69 12.82
N LYS A 128 18.61 6.69 13.80
CA LYS A 128 18.24 6.75 15.23
C LYS A 128 17.63 8.08 15.68
N ASN A 129 17.93 9.18 14.98
CA ASN A 129 17.55 10.54 15.38
C ASN A 129 16.52 11.18 14.45
N VAL A 130 15.88 10.39 13.57
CA VAL A 130 14.95 10.94 12.58
C VAL A 130 13.66 11.37 13.25
N ILE A 131 13.56 12.67 13.51
CA ILE A 131 12.33 13.33 13.92
C ILE A 131 11.49 13.54 12.66
N SER A 132 10.27 13.03 12.69
CA SER A 132 9.24 13.37 11.73
C SER A 132 8.06 13.93 12.50
N ASP A 133 7.60 15.11 12.09
CA ASP A 133 6.41 15.77 12.65
C ASP A 133 5.12 15.03 12.26
N ASP A 134 5.21 14.05 11.35
CA ASP A 134 4.10 13.29 10.79
C ASP A 134 3.79 12.00 11.59
N ARG A 135 4.03 12.01 12.91
CA ARG A 135 3.87 10.83 13.78
C ARG A 135 2.48 10.72 14.42
N THR A 136 1.69 11.78 14.42
CA THR A 136 0.47 11.89 15.25
C THR A 136 -0.81 12.10 14.45
N THR A 137 -0.72 12.02 13.12
CA THR A 137 -1.77 12.40 12.17
C THR A 137 -2.54 11.21 11.61
N GLU A 138 -2.18 9.97 11.96
CA GLU A 138 -2.89 8.74 11.53
C GLU A 138 -4.41 8.80 11.75
N GLY A 139 -4.85 9.48 12.80
CA GLY A 139 -6.27 9.63 13.12
C GLY A 139 -7.07 10.43 12.09
N VAL A 140 -6.41 11.28 11.29
CA VAL A 140 -7.05 12.06 10.21
C VAL A 140 -7.59 11.13 9.13
N ASP A 141 -6.86 10.05 8.84
CA ASP A 141 -7.21 9.08 7.81
C ASP A 141 -8.42 8.20 8.18
N ASN A 142 -8.94 8.30 9.40
CA ASN A 142 -10.20 7.61 9.76
C ASN A 142 -11.42 8.15 8.98
N ASN A 143 -11.29 9.34 8.39
CA ASN A 143 -12.37 10.02 7.69
C ASN A 143 -12.25 9.96 6.16
N LEU A 144 -11.22 9.29 5.63
CA LEU A 144 -11.10 8.99 4.20
C LEU A 144 -11.97 7.79 3.82
#